data_AF-A0A9P4UFN2-F1
#
_entry.id   AF-A0A9P4UFN2-F1
#
_cell.length_a   1.000
_cell.length_b   1.000
_cell.length_c   1.000
_cell.angle_alpha   90.00
_cell.angle_beta   90.00
_cell.angle_gamma   90.00
#
_symmetry.space_group_name_H-M   'P 1'
#
loop_
_entity.id
_entity.type
_entity.pdbx_description
1 polymer ?
#
loop_
_entity_poly.entity_id
_entity_poly.type
_entity_poly.pdbx_seq_one_letter_code
_entity_poly.pdbx_strand_id
1 'polypeptide(L)'
;MLPRNPVSLGLTAFYISAMSSAKILYAGVNSAGGEFAQQNLPGMFGTDYQFINQSAIDFFIDAGVNTIRLPFLVRSTFNESYFSEYQTAVNYITMRGGYVVVDPHNYYRYNDPSSQPSSGSIIG
;
A
#
# COMPACT_ATOMS: atom_id res chain seq x y z
N MET A 1 -3.14 -59.92 17.08
CA MET A 1 -3.70 -58.67 16.52
C MET A 1 -3.40 -57.55 17.51
N LEU A 2 -2.52 -56.61 17.16
CA LEU A 2 -2.18 -55.46 18.03
C LEU A 2 -3.22 -54.34 17.83
N PRO A 3 -3.74 -53.72 18.90
CA PRO A 3 -4.74 -52.67 18.79
C PRO A 3 -4.10 -51.36 18.30
N ARG A 4 -4.64 -50.79 17.21
CA ARG A 4 -4.28 -49.44 16.75
C ARG A 4 -5.02 -48.42 17.60
N ASN A 5 -4.30 -47.75 18.50
CA ASN A 5 -4.84 -46.77 19.43
C ASN A 5 -4.99 -45.40 18.71
N PRO A 6 -6.19 -44.78 18.66
CA PRO A 6 -6.44 -43.53 17.92
C PRO A 6 -5.71 -42.30 18.49
N VAL A 7 -5.16 -42.42 19.69
CA VAL A 7 -4.38 -41.38 20.38
C VAL A 7 -3.14 -40.97 19.57
N SER A 8 -2.58 -41.89 18.75
CA SER A 8 -1.38 -41.61 17.95
C SER A 8 -1.62 -40.70 16.74
N LEU A 9 -2.85 -40.58 16.22
CA LEU A 9 -3.13 -39.70 15.07
C LEU A 9 -3.51 -38.28 15.48
N GLY A 10 -4.23 -38.12 16.60
CA GLY A 10 -4.66 -36.81 17.10
C GLY A 10 -3.48 -35.96 17.58
N LEU A 11 -2.47 -36.59 18.18
CA LEU A 11 -1.28 -35.89 18.67
C LEU A 11 -0.44 -35.35 17.50
N THR A 12 -0.22 -36.13 16.44
CA THR A 12 0.57 -35.70 15.26
C THR A 12 -0.09 -34.54 14.50
N ALA A 13 -1.42 -34.52 14.38
CA ALA A 13 -2.14 -33.42 13.73
C ALA A 13 -2.04 -32.10 14.52
N PHE A 14 -2.04 -32.15 15.86
CA PHE A 14 -1.92 -30.97 16.72
C PHE A 14 -0.49 -30.38 16.71
N TYR A 15 0.53 -31.23 16.53
CA TYR A 15 1.93 -30.79 16.40
C TYR A 15 2.21 -30.09 15.05
N ILE A 16 1.50 -30.44 13.97
CA ILE A 16 1.71 -29.83 12.63
C ILE A 16 1.06 -28.44 12.54
N SER A 17 -0.10 -28.22 13.17
CA SER A 17 -0.75 -26.90 13.21
C SER A 17 0.00 -25.87 14.05
N ALA A 18 0.79 -26.30 15.05
CA ALA A 18 1.59 -25.42 15.91
C ALA A 18 2.87 -24.91 15.22
N MET A 19 3.28 -25.50 14.10
CA MET A 19 4.49 -25.14 13.33
C MET A 19 4.22 -24.32 12.07
N SER A 20 2.96 -24.06 11.74
CA SER A 20 2.59 -23.19 10.62
C SER A 20 2.66 -21.71 11.06
N SER A 21 3.87 -21.16 11.10
CA SER A 21 4.07 -19.71 11.24
C SER A 21 4.28 -19.07 9.87
N ALA A 22 3.41 -18.12 9.50
CA ALA A 22 3.59 -17.31 8.30
C ALA A 22 4.30 -16.00 8.68
N LYS A 23 5.44 -15.71 8.04
CA LYS A 23 6.12 -14.43 8.22
C LYS A 23 5.41 -13.36 7.40
N ILE A 24 4.97 -12.29 8.04
CA ILE A 24 4.53 -11.09 7.33
C ILE A 24 5.77 -10.46 6.68
N LEU A 25 5.84 -10.52 5.35
CA LEU A 25 6.96 -9.96 4.59
C LEU A 25 6.83 -8.44 4.43
N TYR A 26 5.59 -7.96 4.31
CA TYR A 26 5.27 -6.56 4.07
C TYR A 26 4.17 -6.12 5.04
N ALA A 27 4.48 -5.14 5.89
CA ALA A 27 3.56 -4.53 6.82
C ALA A 27 3.79 -3.02 6.80
N GLY A 28 2.71 -2.25 6.66
CA GLY A 28 2.85 -0.81 6.67
C GLY A 28 1.61 0.00 6.41
N VAL A 29 1.80 1.19 5.83
CA VAL A 29 0.81 2.27 5.84
C VAL A 29 0.60 2.86 4.45
N ASN A 30 -0.49 3.62 4.30
CA ASN A 30 -0.75 4.42 3.11
C ASN A 30 -0.27 5.85 3.36
N SER A 31 0.50 6.41 2.43
CA SER A 31 0.82 7.84 2.40
C SER A 31 -0.18 8.53 1.48
N ALA A 32 -1.36 8.85 2.02
CA ALA A 32 -2.41 9.56 1.28
C ALA A 32 -2.01 11.01 1.00
N GLY A 33 -2.42 11.53 -0.15
CA GLY A 33 -2.25 12.92 -0.54
C GLY A 33 -2.00 13.11 -2.04
N GLY A 34 -1.35 12.16 -2.72
CA GLY A 34 -1.10 12.22 -4.16
C GLY A 34 -2.36 12.06 -5.03
N GLU A 35 -3.42 11.50 -4.43
CA GLU A 35 -4.73 11.24 -5.00
C GLU A 35 -5.80 12.28 -4.64
N PHE A 36 -5.43 13.30 -3.85
CA PHE A 36 -6.36 14.31 -3.36
C PHE A 36 -6.83 15.24 -4.48
N ALA A 37 -7.86 16.05 -4.16
CA ALA A 37 -8.39 17.09 -5.03
C ALA A 37 -8.78 16.59 -6.44
N GLN A 38 -9.47 15.45 -6.54
CA GLN A 38 -9.90 14.83 -7.81
C GLN A 38 -10.81 15.73 -8.67
N GLN A 39 -11.39 16.78 -8.08
CA GLN A 39 -12.21 17.78 -8.75
C GLN A 39 -11.38 18.97 -9.31
N ASN A 40 -10.10 19.08 -8.93
CA ASN A 40 -9.18 20.14 -9.33
C ASN A 40 -7.95 19.55 -10.02
N LEU A 41 -8.10 19.20 -11.30
CA LEU A 41 -7.01 18.66 -12.13
C LEU A 41 -6.46 19.76 -13.06
N PRO A 42 -5.12 19.92 -13.17
CA PRO A 42 -4.07 19.04 -12.66
C PRO A 42 -3.70 19.23 -11.18
N GLY A 43 -4.24 20.27 -10.53
CA GLY A 43 -3.90 20.67 -9.16
C GLY A 43 -2.49 21.26 -9.03
N MET A 44 -2.16 21.74 -7.84
CA MET A 44 -0.86 22.31 -7.47
C MET A 44 -0.20 21.52 -6.32
N PHE A 45 1.06 21.13 -6.52
CA PHE A 45 1.84 20.42 -5.50
C PHE A 45 2.00 21.28 -4.23
N GLY A 46 1.84 20.66 -3.06
CA GLY A 46 1.87 21.32 -1.77
C GLY A 46 0.59 22.09 -1.40
N THR A 47 -0.43 22.08 -2.28
CA THR A 47 -1.76 22.68 -1.98
C THR A 47 -2.87 21.68 -2.24
N ASP A 48 -3.02 21.22 -3.48
CA ASP A 48 -4.07 20.28 -3.87
C ASP A 48 -3.66 18.82 -3.62
N TYR A 49 -2.36 18.54 -3.76
CA TYR A 49 -1.78 17.21 -3.53
C TYR A 49 -0.36 17.31 -2.97
N GLN A 50 0.05 16.28 -2.25
CA GLN A 50 1.41 16.06 -1.79
C GLN A 50 1.62 14.56 -1.61
N PHE A 51 2.76 14.02 -2.07
CA PHE A 51 2.96 12.56 -2.05
C PHE A 51 3.37 12.01 -0.68
N ILE A 52 4.29 12.70 0.01
CA ILE A 52 4.78 12.26 1.32
C ILE A 52 4.98 13.45 2.25
N ASN A 53 4.88 13.19 3.55
CA ASN A 53 5.51 13.98 4.59
C ASN A 53 6.73 13.19 5.10
N GLN A 54 7.93 13.74 4.92
CA GLN A 54 9.18 13.02 5.23
C GLN A 54 9.27 12.58 6.69
N SER A 55 8.92 13.44 7.66
CA SER A 55 8.97 13.07 9.08
C SER A 55 7.93 12.02 9.46
N ALA A 56 6.79 11.97 8.77
CA ALA A 56 5.82 10.89 8.93
C ALA A 56 6.35 9.56 8.38
N ILE A 57 7.02 9.58 7.22
CA ILE A 57 7.67 8.40 6.66
C ILE A 57 8.75 7.87 7.61
N ASP A 58 9.61 8.76 8.11
CA ASP A 58 10.64 8.41 9.08
C ASP A 58 10.03 7.78 10.34
N PHE A 59 8.99 8.39 10.90
CA PHE A 59 8.30 7.86 12.07
C PHE A 59 7.83 6.42 11.89
N PHE A 60 7.20 6.10 10.75
CA PHE A 60 6.71 4.74 10.49
C PHE A 60 7.85 3.76 10.23
N ILE A 61 8.85 4.14 9.42
CA ILE A 61 10.00 3.28 9.13
C ILE A 61 10.78 2.96 10.40
N ASP A 62 11.04 3.96 11.25
CA ASP A 62 11.74 3.78 12.53
C ASP A 62 10.91 2.95 13.53
N ALA A 63 9.58 2.95 13.41
CA ALA A 63 8.68 2.09 14.17
C ALA A 63 8.62 0.64 13.64
N GLY A 64 9.34 0.31 12.56
CA GLY A 64 9.44 -1.04 11.99
C GLY A 64 8.47 -1.32 10.83
N VAL A 65 7.76 -0.31 10.32
CA VAL A 65 7.04 -0.42 9.03
C VAL A 65 8.05 -0.56 7.91
N ASN A 66 7.79 -1.47 6.97
CA ASN A 66 8.68 -1.67 5.83
C ASN A 66 8.04 -1.38 4.48
N THR A 67 6.73 -1.11 4.41
CA THR A 67 6.02 -0.94 3.13
C THR A 67 5.12 0.29 3.17
N ILE A 68 5.25 1.16 2.17
CA ILE A 68 4.40 2.34 2.03
C ILE A 68 3.62 2.23 0.71
N ARG A 69 2.29 2.24 0.79
CA ARG A 69 1.45 2.40 -0.40
C ARG A 69 1.35 3.87 -0.72
N LEU A 70 1.67 4.23 -1.97
CA LEU A 70 1.77 5.61 -2.44
C LEU A 70 0.75 5.86 -3.57
N PRO A 71 -0.45 6.35 -3.24
CA PRO A 71 -1.49 6.68 -4.21
C PRO A 71 -1.12 7.89 -5.08
N PHE A 72 -1.49 7.83 -6.36
CA PHE A 72 -1.40 8.96 -7.30
C PHE A 72 -2.51 8.89 -8.35
N LEU A 73 -2.81 10.00 -9.03
CA LEU A 73 -3.79 10.03 -10.12
C LEU A 73 -3.12 9.88 -11.49
N VAL A 74 -3.61 8.93 -12.27
CA VAL A 74 -3.29 8.78 -13.69
C VAL A 74 -4.24 9.66 -14.52
N ARG A 75 -3.68 10.37 -15.51
CA ARG A 75 -4.36 11.34 -16.37
C ARG A 75 -4.01 11.17 -17.85
N SER A 76 -4.78 11.83 -18.72
CA SER A 76 -4.65 11.83 -20.19
C SER A 76 -3.26 12.22 -20.69
N THR A 77 -2.67 13.22 -20.07
CA THR A 77 -1.36 13.78 -20.47
C THR A 77 -0.31 13.50 -19.41
N PHE A 78 0.83 12.93 -19.85
CA PHE A 78 2.00 12.76 -18.98
C PHE A 78 2.55 14.13 -18.57
N ASN A 79 2.82 14.30 -17.29
CA ASN A 79 3.36 15.53 -16.74
C ASN A 79 4.69 15.20 -16.06
N GLU A 80 5.79 15.70 -16.64
CA GLU A 80 7.15 15.45 -16.14
C GLU A 80 7.37 15.99 -14.72
N SER A 81 6.82 17.15 -14.39
CA SER A 81 6.93 17.73 -13.04
C SER A 81 6.27 16.85 -11.99
N TYR A 82 5.04 16.40 -12.24
CA TYR A 82 4.31 15.50 -11.35
C TYR A 82 5.02 14.14 -11.20
N PHE A 83 5.55 13.61 -12.30
CA PHE A 83 6.35 12.39 -12.26
C PHE A 83 7.63 12.58 -11.43
N SER A 84 8.32 13.71 -11.58
CA SER A 84 9.53 14.03 -10.81
C SER A 84 9.25 14.17 -9.31
N GLU A 85 8.13 14.81 -8.96
CA GLU A 85 7.65 14.89 -7.57
C GLU A 85 7.31 13.52 -6.99
N TYR A 86 6.62 12.67 -7.77
CA TYR A 86 6.31 11.29 -7.37
C TYR A 86 7.59 10.45 -7.23
N GLN A 87 8.52 10.56 -8.17
CA GLN A 87 9.82 9.90 -8.13
C GLN A 87 10.62 10.33 -6.90
N THR A 88 10.59 11.61 -6.54
CA THR A 88 11.23 12.12 -5.33
C THR A 88 10.68 11.45 -4.07
N ALA A 89 9.36 11.27 -3.99
CA ALA A 89 8.72 10.54 -2.90
C ALA A 89 9.12 9.05 -2.87
N VAL A 90 9.10 8.36 -4.01
CA VAL A 90 9.52 6.95 -4.13
C VAL A 90 10.99 6.78 -3.70
N ASN A 91 11.87 7.66 -4.19
CA ASN A 91 13.29 7.63 -3.86
C ASN A 91 13.52 7.85 -2.36
N TYR A 92 12.81 8.79 -1.74
CA TYR A 92 12.94 9.04 -0.31
C TYR A 92 12.61 7.79 0.52
N ILE A 93 11.47 7.14 0.24
CA ILE A 93 11.05 5.93 0.95
C ILE A 93 12.05 4.78 0.73
N THR A 94 12.48 4.57 -0.51
CA THR A 94 13.39 3.46 -0.85
C THR A 94 14.80 3.66 -0.32
N MET A 95 15.31 4.90 -0.31
CA MET A 95 16.59 5.24 0.32
C MET A 95 16.58 5.06 1.84
N ARG A 96 15.41 5.15 2.49
CA ARG A 96 15.21 4.83 3.92
C ARG A 96 15.04 3.33 4.19
N GLY A 97 15.11 2.48 3.16
CA GLY A 97 15.00 1.03 3.27
C GLY A 97 13.57 0.49 3.21
N GLY A 98 12.58 1.34 2.93
CA GLY A 98 11.19 0.93 2.74
C GLY A 98 10.90 0.44 1.32
N TYR A 99 9.87 -0.38 1.18
CA TYR A 99 9.27 -0.77 -0.09
C TYR A 99 8.12 0.18 -0.45
N VAL A 100 7.92 0.44 -1.73
CA VAL A 100 6.83 1.29 -2.22
C VAL A 100 5.87 0.47 -3.07
N VAL A 101 4.58 0.53 -2.74
CA VAL A 101 3.49 0.07 -3.62
C VAL A 101 3.02 1.26 -4.44
N VAL A 102 3.30 1.23 -5.74
CA VAL A 102 2.85 2.25 -6.71
C VAL A 102 1.37 2.03 -7.00
N ASP A 103 0.54 3.02 -6.66
CA ASP A 103 -0.91 2.87 -6.66
C ASP A 103 -1.60 3.91 -7.56
N PRO A 104 -1.94 3.54 -8.81
CA PRO A 104 -2.84 4.33 -9.66
C PRO A 104 -4.24 4.39 -9.03
N HIS A 105 -4.50 5.45 -8.26
CA HIS A 105 -5.68 5.57 -7.40
C HIS A 105 -6.90 6.08 -8.17
N ASN A 106 -7.28 5.32 -9.20
CA ASN A 106 -8.13 5.78 -10.27
C ASN A 106 -9.51 5.09 -10.30
N TYR A 107 -9.80 4.16 -9.39
CA TYR A 107 -11.07 3.42 -9.34
C TYR A 107 -11.50 2.83 -10.69
N TYR A 108 -10.54 2.28 -11.44
CA TYR A 108 -10.74 1.78 -12.81
C TYR A 108 -11.24 2.83 -13.81
N ARG A 109 -11.03 4.12 -13.55
CA ARG A 109 -11.38 5.25 -14.43
C ARG A 109 -10.14 6.01 -14.86
N TYR A 110 -10.12 6.44 -16.11
CA TYR A 110 -9.07 7.28 -16.64
C TYR A 110 -9.57 8.70 -16.86
N ASN A 111 -8.74 9.70 -16.56
CA ASN A 111 -9.00 11.14 -16.79
C ASN A 111 -10.10 11.80 -15.93
N ASP A 112 -11.08 11.04 -15.43
CA ASP A 112 -12.10 11.53 -14.49
C ASP A 112 -12.28 10.54 -13.31
N PRO A 113 -11.43 10.63 -12.27
CA PRO A 113 -11.59 9.84 -11.05
C PRO A 113 -12.65 10.42 -10.09
N SER A 114 -13.20 11.59 -10.39
CA SER A 114 -13.97 12.43 -9.48
C SER A 114 -15.30 11.82 -9.00
N SER A 115 -15.81 10.85 -9.75
CA SER A 115 -17.01 10.08 -9.47
C SER A 115 -16.66 8.76 -8.75
N GLN A 116 -16.11 8.89 -7.54
CA GLN A 116 -15.98 7.75 -6.64
C GLN A 116 -17.38 7.19 -6.32
N PRO A 117 -17.62 5.88 -6.45
CA PRO A 117 -18.83 5.30 -5.88
C PRO A 117 -18.84 5.60 -4.37
N SER A 118 -19.98 6.04 -3.84
CA SER A 118 -20.18 6.34 -2.40
C SER A 118 -19.92 5.14 -1.49
N SER A 119 -19.84 3.94 -2.07
CA SER A 119 -19.22 2.75 -1.51
C SER A 119 -17.75 2.75 -1.89
N GLY A 120 -16.88 3.21 -1.00
CA GLY A 120 -15.43 3.06 -1.16
C GLY A 120 -15.09 1.64 -1.59
N SER A 121 -14.29 1.51 -2.66
CA SER A 121 -13.85 0.22 -3.20
C SER A 121 -14.98 -0.76 -3.57
N ILE A 122 -15.60 -0.59 -4.74
CA ILE A 122 -16.31 -1.70 -5.40
C ILE A 122 -15.24 -2.66 -5.94
N ILE A 123 -14.81 -3.62 -5.13
CA ILE A 123 -14.10 -4.83 -5.60
C ILE A 123 -15.17 -5.92 -5.68
N GLY A 124 -15.25 -6.60 -6.83
CA GLY A 124 -16.06 -7.80 -7.01
C GLY A 124 -15.47 -9.01 -6.31
#